data_AF-E7QR95-F1
#
_entry.id   AF-E7QR95-F1
#
_cell.length_a   1.000
_cell.length_b   1.000
_cell.length_c   1.000
_cell.angle_alpha   90.00
_cell.angle_beta   90.00
_cell.angle_gamma   90.00
#
_symmetry.space_group_name_H-M   'P 1'
#
loop_
_entity.id
_entity.type
_entity.pdbx_description
1 polymer ?
#
loop_
_entity_poly.entity_id
_entity_poly.type
_entity_poly.pdbx_seq_one_letter_code
_entity_poly.pdbx_strand_id
1 'polypeptide(L)'
;MSADDGAPLLPGWRGAARAFAPTVLPIAAAYEVAHNYTYVFRNLGQLVAVALEPVAPGVQAVNPLGWLSLPAFWGSQVLLIVLGHVIAVVAAHYVAVERFETASAARRGHLPLVVLMVGYTVLSLWIISQPVVS
;
A
#
# COMPACT_ATOMS: atom_id res chain seq x y z
N MET A 1 -17.33 52.84 -9.97
CA MET A 1 -18.74 52.37 -9.94
C MET A 1 -18.94 51.54 -11.19
N SER A 2 -18.96 50.21 -11.20
CA SER A 2 -18.83 49.16 -10.18
C SER A 2 -18.56 47.86 -10.93
N ALA A 3 -17.77 46.95 -10.35
CA ALA A 3 -17.89 45.48 -10.38
C ALA A 3 -16.52 44.79 -10.48
N ASP A 4 -15.80 44.78 -9.36
CA ASP A 4 -14.66 43.87 -9.16
C ASP A 4 -15.10 42.84 -8.11
N ASP A 5 -15.69 41.75 -8.61
CA ASP A 5 -15.60 40.37 -8.13
C ASP A 5 -15.67 40.09 -6.62
N GLY A 6 -16.91 40.12 -6.10
CA GLY A 6 -17.30 39.48 -4.85
C GLY A 6 -17.37 37.95 -4.93
N ALA A 7 -16.30 37.27 -5.37
CA ALA A 7 -16.21 35.82 -5.25
C ALA A 7 -15.88 35.45 -3.78
N PRO A 8 -16.76 34.76 -3.05
CA PRO A 8 -16.53 34.44 -1.66
C PRO A 8 -15.38 33.43 -1.53
N LEU A 9 -14.54 33.60 -0.49
CA LEU A 9 -13.40 32.75 -0.11
C LEU A 9 -13.85 31.34 0.31
N LEU A 10 -14.47 30.59 -0.60
CA LEU A 10 -14.84 29.21 -0.33
C LEU A 10 -13.52 28.43 -0.21
N PRO A 11 -13.34 27.55 0.78
CA PRO A 11 -12.24 26.60 0.79
C PRO A 11 -12.38 25.71 -0.46
N GLY A 12 -11.80 26.16 -1.57
CA GLY A 12 -12.00 25.55 -2.87
C GLY A 12 -11.48 24.11 -2.89
N TRP A 13 -12.03 23.27 -3.78
CA TRP A 13 -11.61 21.88 -3.98
C TRP A 13 -10.08 21.71 -4.12
N ARG A 14 -9.37 22.74 -4.59
CA ARG A 14 -7.89 22.80 -4.63
C ARG A 14 -7.25 22.77 -3.24
N GLY A 15 -7.83 23.47 -2.27
CA GLY A 15 -7.38 23.47 -0.87
C GLY A 15 -7.60 22.11 -0.20
N ALA A 16 -8.76 21.48 -0.45
CA ALA A 16 -9.03 20.11 -0.03
C ALA A 16 -8.04 19.12 -0.66
N ALA A 17 -7.91 19.14 -1.99
CA ALA A 17 -7.00 18.27 -2.72
C ALA A 17 -5.55 18.37 -2.22
N ARG A 18 -5.04 19.58 -1.94
CA ARG A 18 -3.68 19.76 -1.42
C ARG A 18 -3.44 19.13 -0.05
N ALA A 19 -4.45 19.06 0.82
CA ALA A 19 -4.26 18.44 2.14
C ALA A 19 -4.43 16.93 2.12
N PHE A 20 -5.30 16.39 1.25
CA PHE A 20 -5.49 14.95 1.10
C PHE A 20 -4.48 14.29 0.15
N ALA A 21 -3.86 15.04 -0.77
CA ALA A 21 -2.81 14.51 -1.65
C ALA A 21 -1.70 13.72 -0.92
N PRO A 22 -1.10 14.21 0.18
CA PRO A 22 -0.08 13.45 0.90
C PRO A 22 -0.62 12.18 1.57
N THR A 23 -1.92 12.08 1.84
CA THR A 23 -2.50 10.90 2.50
C THR A 23 -2.61 9.71 1.55
N VAL A 24 -2.43 9.91 0.24
CA VAL A 24 -2.41 8.85 -0.78
C VAL A 24 -1.00 8.26 -0.97
N LEU A 25 0.05 8.96 -0.54
CA LEU A 25 1.43 8.49 -0.67
C LEU A 25 1.69 7.11 -0.06
N PRO A 26 1.16 6.76 1.14
CA PRO A 26 1.43 5.46 1.74
C PRO A 26 0.92 4.28 0.92
N ILE A 27 -0.28 4.39 0.32
CA ILE A 27 -0.83 3.32 -0.51
C ILE A 27 -0.10 3.20 -1.86
N ALA A 28 0.32 4.33 -2.45
CA ALA A 28 1.11 4.33 -3.68
C ALA A 28 2.48 3.67 -3.46
N ALA A 29 3.17 4.02 -2.37
CA ALA A 29 4.45 3.41 -2.02
C ALA A 29 4.32 1.92 -1.72
N ALA A 30 3.30 1.50 -0.96
CA ALA A 30 3.07 0.10 -0.65
C ALA A 30 2.77 -0.73 -1.91
N TYR A 31 1.99 -0.20 -2.85
CA TYR A 31 1.73 -0.86 -4.13
C TYR A 31 3.01 -1.06 -4.95
N GLU A 32 3.84 -0.02 -5.04
CA GLU A 32 5.11 -0.07 -5.75
C GLU A 32 6.05 -1.11 -5.14
N VAL A 33 6.19 -1.12 -3.81
CA VAL A 33 7.03 -2.12 -3.12
C VAL A 33 6.46 -3.52 -3.33
N ALA A 34 5.15 -3.73 -3.13
CA ALA A 34 4.51 -5.04 -3.25
C ALA A 34 4.71 -5.68 -4.63
N HIS A 35 4.73 -4.88 -5.70
CA HIS A 35 4.91 -5.40 -7.06
C HIS A 35 6.38 -5.52 -7.49
N ASN A 36 7.24 -4.63 -7.02
CA ASN A 36 8.60 -4.53 -7.55
C ASN A 36 9.68 -5.20 -6.69
N TYR A 37 9.40 -5.56 -5.44
CA TYR A 37 10.45 -6.11 -4.56
C TYR A 37 11.08 -7.39 -5.14
N THR A 38 10.29 -8.28 -5.72
CA THR A 38 10.81 -9.52 -6.34
C THR A 38 11.77 -9.25 -7.48
N TYR A 39 11.48 -8.23 -8.29
CA TYR A 39 12.35 -7.80 -9.38
C TYR A 39 13.68 -7.30 -8.82
N VAL A 40 13.64 -6.47 -7.77
CA VAL A 40 14.85 -5.96 -7.09
C VAL A 40 15.69 -7.12 -6.54
N PHE A 41 15.10 -8.05 -5.80
CA PHE A 41 15.85 -9.18 -5.22
C PHE A 41 16.42 -10.14 -6.28
N ARG A 42 15.67 -10.39 -7.36
CA ARG A 42 16.17 -11.19 -8.49
C ARG A 42 17.37 -10.51 -9.16
N ASN A 43 17.25 -9.21 -9.45
CA ASN A 43 18.34 -8.46 -10.07
C ASN A 43 19.56 -8.33 -9.15
N LEU A 44 19.37 -8.20 -7.84
CA LEU A 44 20.48 -8.20 -6.88
C LEU A 44 21.25 -9.52 -6.90
N GLY A 45 20.56 -10.66 -6.88
CA GLY A 45 21.20 -11.97 -6.97
C GLY A 45 22.01 -12.14 -8.27
N GLN A 46 21.47 -11.63 -9.38
CA GLN A 46 22.15 -11.66 -10.67
C GLN A 46 23.33 -10.67 -10.76
N LEU A 47 23.18 -9.48 -10.19
CA LEU A 47 24.23 -8.47 -10.11
C LEU A 47 25.44 -9.00 -9.34
N VAL A 48 25.20 -9.68 -8.21
CA VAL A 48 26.27 -10.30 -7.41
C VAL A 48 27.01 -11.37 -8.21
N ALA A 49 26.30 -12.24 -8.94
CA ALA A 49 26.95 -13.24 -9.78
C ALA A 49 27.82 -12.61 -10.87
N VAL A 50 27.31 -11.60 -11.57
CA VAL A 50 28.07 -10.87 -12.60
C VAL A 50 29.27 -10.12 -12.01
N ALA A 51 29.13 -9.55 -10.81
CA ALA A 51 30.22 -8.85 -10.15
C ALA A 51 31.35 -9.79 -9.69
N LEU A 52 31.02 -11.04 -9.36
CA LEU A 52 31.97 -12.04 -8.89
C LEU A 52 32.65 -12.83 -10.02
N GLU A 53 32.10 -12.83 -11.24
CA GLU A 53 32.68 -13.52 -12.40
C GLU A 53 34.19 -13.32 -12.60
N PRO A 54 34.77 -12.10 -12.47
CA PRO A 54 36.21 -11.89 -12.65
C PRO A 54 37.09 -12.55 -11.58
N VAL A 55 36.55 -12.82 -10.39
CA VAL A 55 37.29 -13.31 -9.21
C VAL A 55 36.94 -14.78 -8.91
N ALA A 56 35.73 -15.20 -9.21
CA ALA A 56 35.20 -16.53 -9.03
C ALA A 56 34.34 -16.92 -10.25
N PRO A 57 34.96 -17.42 -11.33
CA PRO A 57 34.26 -17.80 -12.55
C PRO A 57 33.26 -18.93 -12.29
N GLY A 58 32.04 -18.82 -12.84
CA GLY A 58 31.01 -19.85 -12.73
C GLY A 58 30.14 -19.78 -11.49
N VAL A 59 30.19 -18.69 -10.72
CA VAL A 59 29.25 -18.44 -9.62
C VAL A 59 27.84 -18.26 -10.17
N GLN A 60 26.91 -19.11 -9.73
CA GLN A 60 25.51 -19.01 -10.12
C GLN A 60 24.79 -17.90 -9.35
N ALA A 61 23.82 -17.26 -10.01
CA ALA A 61 22.96 -16.29 -9.36
C ALA A 61 22.17 -16.95 -8.22
N VAL A 62 22.38 -16.44 -7.00
CA VAL A 62 21.57 -16.83 -5.84
C VAL A 62 20.18 -16.26 -6.01
N ASN A 63 19.13 -17.06 -5.76
CA ASN A 63 17.77 -16.56 -5.67
C ASN A 63 17.43 -16.29 -4.19
N PRO A 64 17.47 -15.02 -3.73
CA PRO A 64 17.27 -14.69 -2.31
C PRO A 64 15.85 -15.03 -1.83
N LEU A 65 14.90 -15.18 -2.76
CA LEU A 65 13.50 -15.50 -2.51
C LEU A 65 13.17 -16.96 -2.90
N GLY A 66 14.18 -17.81 -3.15
CA GLY A 66 13.97 -19.20 -3.56
C GLY A 66 13.25 -20.07 -2.51
N TRP A 67 13.27 -19.64 -1.25
CA TRP A 67 12.56 -20.26 -0.14
C TRP A 67 11.09 -19.80 0.00
N LEU A 68 10.69 -18.76 -0.75
CA LEU A 68 9.35 -18.18 -0.66
C LEU A 68 8.37 -18.98 -1.54
N SER A 69 7.40 -19.63 -0.91
CA SER A 69 6.35 -20.37 -1.62
C SER A 69 5.37 -19.41 -2.32
N LEU A 70 4.70 -19.89 -3.38
CA LEU A 70 3.71 -19.09 -4.12
C LEU A 70 2.58 -18.53 -3.22
N PRO A 71 2.02 -19.30 -2.26
CA PRO A 71 1.03 -18.75 -1.33
C PRO A 71 1.60 -17.69 -0.38
N ALA A 72 2.84 -17.87 0.10
CA ALA A 72 3.49 -16.89 0.98
C ALA A 72 3.85 -15.60 0.23
N PHE A 73 4.26 -15.72 -1.03
CA PHE A 73 4.49 -14.60 -1.94
C PHE A 73 3.22 -13.79 -2.17
N TRP A 74 2.11 -14.46 -2.48
CA TRP A 74 0.82 -13.79 -2.65
C TRP A 74 0.35 -13.13 -1.35
N GLY A 75 0.47 -13.84 -0.22
CA GLY A 75 0.10 -13.32 1.10
C GLY A 75 0.90 -12.08 1.50
N SER A 76 2.20 -12.03 1.19
CA SER A 76 3.03 -10.86 1.50
C SER A 76 2.63 -9.64 0.66
N GLN A 77 2.26 -9.81 -0.61
CA GLN A 77 1.76 -8.71 -1.45
C GLN A 77 0.46 -8.13 -0.90
N VAL A 78 -0.50 -9.00 -0.55
CA VAL A 78 -1.78 -8.58 0.05
C VAL A 78 -1.51 -7.84 1.36
N LEU A 79 -0.65 -8.38 2.21
CA LEU A 79 -0.30 -7.75 3.49
C LEU A 79 0.31 -6.36 3.31
N LEU A 80 1.27 -6.20 2.38
CA LEU A 80 1.89 -4.89 2.10
C LEU A 80 0.84 -3.86 1.65
N ILE A 81 -0.05 -4.23 0.73
CA ILE A 81 -1.10 -3.35 0.21
C ILE A 81 -2.07 -2.96 1.32
N VAL A 82 -2.52 -3.92 2.14
CA VAL A 82 -3.43 -3.67 3.27
C VAL A 82 -2.79 -2.72 4.29
N LEU A 83 -1.51 -2.92 4.63
CA LEU A 83 -0.79 -2.02 5.53
C LEU A 83 -0.69 -0.59 4.97
N GLY A 84 -0.28 -0.44 3.70
CA GLY A 84 -0.23 0.87 3.05
C GLY A 84 -1.59 1.56 2.98
N HIS A 85 -2.66 0.77 2.76
CA HIS A 85 -4.02 1.28 2.73
C HIS A 85 -4.49 1.77 4.10
N VAL A 86 -4.24 1.00 5.15
CA VAL A 86 -4.56 1.38 6.54
C VAL A 86 -3.85 2.68 6.91
N ILE A 87 -2.55 2.80 6.60
CA ILE A 87 -1.79 4.02 6.87
C ILE A 87 -2.36 5.21 6.08
N ALA A 88 -2.70 5.03 4.81
CA ALA A 88 -3.32 6.08 3.98
C ALA A 88 -4.67 6.55 4.52
N VAL A 89 -5.53 5.62 4.94
CA VAL A 89 -6.85 5.92 5.54
C VAL A 89 -6.69 6.65 6.87
N VAL A 90 -5.76 6.23 7.72
CA VAL A 90 -5.48 6.89 8.99
C VAL A 90 -4.94 8.31 8.77
N ALA A 91 -4.03 8.50 7.81
CA ALA A 91 -3.53 9.83 7.45
C ALA A 91 -4.66 10.74 6.92
N ALA A 92 -5.53 10.21 6.05
CA ALA A 92 -6.72 10.91 5.58
C ALA A 92 -7.67 11.27 6.72
N HIS A 93 -7.78 10.39 7.71
CA HIS A 93 -8.61 10.62 8.88
C HIS A 93 -8.09 11.76 9.75
N TYR A 94 -6.78 11.83 10.02
CA TYR A 94 -6.16 12.94 10.76
C TYR A 94 -6.36 14.28 10.04
N VAL A 95 -6.10 14.34 8.73
CA VAL A 95 -6.31 15.55 7.92
C VAL A 95 -7.78 15.97 7.90
N ALA A 96 -8.71 15.01 7.89
CA ALA A 96 -10.14 15.29 7.95
C ALA A 96 -10.59 15.84 9.31
N VAL A 97 -10.09 15.28 10.41
CA VAL A 97 -10.42 15.74 11.78
C VAL A 97 -9.84 17.12 12.05
N GLU A 98 -8.62 17.40 11.58
CA GLU A 98 -7.99 18.72 11.73
C GLU A 98 -8.72 19.82 10.94
N ARG A 99 -9.43 19.45 9.85
CA ARG A 99 -10.20 20.40 9.02
C ARG A 99 -11.71 20.42 9.24
N PHE A 100 -12.30 19.38 9.84
CA PHE A 100 -13.75 19.26 10.03
C PHE A 100 -14.06 18.81 11.47
N GLU A 101 -14.59 19.74 12.29
CA GLU A 101 -14.75 19.65 13.75
C GLU A 101 -15.65 18.52 14.31
N THR A 102 -16.25 17.63 13.52
CA THR A 102 -17.31 16.73 14.02
C THR A 102 -16.86 15.29 14.30
N ALA A 103 -16.76 14.93 15.58
CA ALA A 103 -16.44 13.59 16.12
C ALA A 103 -17.31 12.42 15.60
N SER A 104 -18.45 12.70 14.96
CA SER A 104 -19.32 11.68 14.32
C SER A 104 -18.71 11.09 13.04
N ALA A 105 -17.83 11.83 12.33
CA ALA A 105 -17.16 11.36 11.12
C ALA A 105 -16.06 10.32 11.42
N ALA A 106 -15.41 10.43 12.59
CA ALA A 106 -14.36 9.51 13.01
C ALA A 106 -14.81 8.06 13.19
N ARG A 107 -16.05 7.87 13.64
CA ARG A 107 -16.66 6.55 13.81
C ARG A 107 -17.03 5.89 12.46
N ARG A 108 -17.32 6.68 11.42
CA ARG A 108 -17.54 6.19 10.05
C ARG A 108 -16.26 5.79 9.33
N GLY A 109 -15.09 6.29 9.75
CA GLY A 109 -13.78 5.85 9.23
C GLY A 109 -13.29 4.53 9.81
N HIS A 110 -13.71 4.19 11.04
CA HIS A 110 -13.32 2.93 11.70
C HIS A 110 -14.08 1.71 11.17
N LEU A 111 -15.35 1.88 10.78
CA LEU A 111 -16.20 0.78 10.32
C LEU A 111 -15.70 0.10 9.02
N PRO A 112 -15.31 0.85 7.96
CA PRO A 112 -14.76 0.27 6.74
C PRO A 112 -13.49 -0.55 6.99
N LEU A 113 -12.64 -0.09 7.91
CA LEU A 113 -11.38 -0.74 8.25
C LEU A 113 -11.59 -2.05 9.03
N VAL A 114 -12.55 -2.06 9.96
CA VAL A 114 -12.96 -3.28 10.67
C VAL A 114 -13.63 -4.27 9.71
N VAL A 115 -14.52 -3.80 8.82
CA VAL A 115 -15.15 -4.64 7.78
C VAL A 115 -14.11 -5.22 6.82
N LEU A 116 -13.10 -4.43 6.42
CA LEU A 116 -11.99 -4.90 5.60
C LEU A 116 -11.18 -5.97 6.34
N MET A 117 -10.79 -5.72 7.60
CA MET A 117 -10.06 -6.69 8.43
C MET A 117 -10.81 -8.02 8.57
N VAL A 118 -12.11 -7.95 8.90
CA VAL A 118 -12.94 -9.14 9.08
C VAL A 118 -13.15 -9.87 7.75
N GLY A 119 -13.46 -9.13 6.68
CA GLY A 119 -13.67 -9.69 5.33
C GLY A 119 -12.42 -10.38 4.79
N TYR A 120 -11.24 -9.77 4.94
CA TYR A 120 -9.98 -10.40 4.57
C TYR A 120 -9.68 -11.65 5.41
N THR A 121 -9.98 -11.63 6.71
CA THR A 121 -9.73 -12.78 7.58
C THR A 121 -10.61 -13.97 7.18
N VAL A 122 -11.91 -13.74 6.96
CA VAL A 122 -12.85 -14.77 6.51
C VAL A 122 -12.49 -15.29 5.12
N LEU A 123 -12.15 -14.40 4.18
CA LEU A 123 -11.76 -14.77 2.82
C LEU A 123 -10.45 -15.56 2.80
N SER A 124 -9.48 -15.19 3.64
CA SER A 124 -8.21 -15.91 3.76
C SER A 124 -8.41 -17.30 4.35
N LEU A 125 -9.21 -17.42 5.42
CA LEU A 125 -9.56 -18.72 6.01
C LEU A 125 -10.31 -19.59 5.00
N TRP A 126 -11.20 -18.99 4.20
CA TRP A 126 -11.92 -19.69 3.14
C TRP A 126 -10.99 -20.27 2.08
N ILE A 127 -10.11 -19.45 1.50
CA ILE A 127 -9.16 -19.88 0.45
C ILE A 127 -8.25 -21.00 0.95
N ILE A 128 -7.80 -20.91 2.20
CA ILE A 128 -6.91 -21.92 2.81
C ILE A 128 -7.69 -23.20 3.18
N SER A 129 -8.99 -23.11 3.46
CA SER A 129 -9.82 -24.28 3.81
C SER A 129 -10.16 -25.17 2.62
N GLN A 130 -9.99 -24.68 1.39
CA GLN A 130 -10.26 -25.47 0.19
C GLN A 130 -9.19 -26.55 0.03
N PRO A 131 -9.55 -27.84 0.09
CA PRO A 131 -8.57 -28.90 -0.03
C PRO A 131 -8.04 -28.93 -1.46
N VAL A 132 -6.71 -28.85 -1.62
CA VAL A 132 -6.02 -29.06 -2.89
C VAL A 132 -5.98 -30.56 -3.21
N VAL A 133 -7.16 -31.17 -3.36
CA VAL A 133 -7.29 -32.57 -3.78
C VAL A 133 -8.31 -32.70 -4.90
N SER A 134 -7.78 -32.92 -6.10
CA SER A 134 -8.32 -33.87 -7.07
C SER A 134 -7.14 -34.37 -7.90
#